data_AF-A0A945YD82-F1
#
_entry.id   AF-A0A945YD82-F1
#
_cell.length_a   1.000
_cell.length_b   1.000
_cell.length_c   1.000
_cell.angle_alpha   90.00
_cell.angle_beta   90.00
_cell.angle_gamma   90.00
#
_symmetry.space_group_name_H-M   'P 1'
#
loop_
_entity.id
_entity.type
_entity.pdbx_description
1 polymer ?
#
loop_
_entity_poly.entity_id
_entity_poly.type
_entity_poly.pdbx_seq_one_letter_code
_entity_poly.pdbx_strand_id
1 'polypeptide(L)'
;MYERKHDWREIIKGVDPALAQHITALGGHVLETESEIPQKYKELILMACAAAVRYGAGTRTHGCEAMHHGASDKEIIEALALASLTSGFTAFADGIEALGDQITIDDIAADAAS
;
A
#
# COMPACT_ATOMS: atom_id res chain seq x y z
N MET A 1 6.06 -5.87 -13.98
CA MET A 1 5.40 -4.76 -13.27
C MET A 1 5.20 -3.62 -14.27
N TYR A 2 3.99 -3.04 -14.40
CA TYR A 2 3.72 -1.97 -15.37
C TYR A 2 4.41 -0.69 -14.89
N GLU A 3 5.38 -0.17 -15.64
CA GLU A 3 6.02 1.11 -15.35
C GLU A 3 5.02 2.24 -15.61
N ARG A 4 4.73 3.08 -14.60
CA ARG A 4 3.89 4.27 -14.78
C ARG A 4 4.65 5.30 -15.60
N LYS A 5 4.53 5.23 -16.93
CA LYS A 5 5.10 6.21 -17.88
C LYS A 5 4.33 7.54 -17.91
N HIS A 6 3.16 7.58 -17.29
CA HIS A 6 2.25 8.72 -17.33
C HIS A 6 1.75 9.06 -15.92
N ASP A 7 1.68 10.35 -15.62
CA ASP A 7 1.05 10.86 -14.42
C ASP A 7 -0.43 11.14 -14.71
N TRP A 8 -1.29 10.21 -14.29
CA TRP A 8 -2.73 10.35 -14.46
C TRP A 8 -3.29 11.59 -13.73
N ARG A 9 -2.63 12.07 -12.67
CA ARG A 9 -3.06 13.28 -11.94
C ARG A 9 -2.87 14.52 -12.78
N GLU A 10 -1.76 14.62 -13.50
CA GLU A 10 -1.54 15.73 -14.43
C GLU A 10 -2.44 15.64 -15.66
N ILE A 11 -2.69 14.43 -16.16
CA ILE A 11 -3.63 14.21 -17.27
C ILE A 11 -5.05 14.66 -16.87
N ILE A 12 -5.57 14.22 -15.72
CA ILE A 12 -6.93 14.59 -15.30
C ILE A 12 -7.05 16.07 -14.95
N LYS A 13 -6.02 16.69 -14.37
CA LYS A 13 -5.98 18.15 -14.18
C LYS A 13 -6.10 18.91 -15.51
N GLY A 14 -5.47 18.40 -16.57
CA GLY A 14 -5.56 19.01 -17.90
C GLY A 14 -6.90 18.77 -18.61
N VAL A 15 -7.53 17.61 -18.40
CA VAL A 15 -8.77 17.20 -19.09
C VAL A 15 -10.03 17.64 -18.35
N ASP A 16 -10.09 17.43 -17.04
CA ASP A 16 -11.24 17.75 -16.17
C ASP A 16 -10.75 18.21 -14.78
N PRO A 17 -10.42 19.50 -14.63
CA PRO A 17 -9.92 20.04 -13.37
C PRO A 17 -10.91 19.90 -12.20
N ALA A 18 -12.21 19.94 -12.46
CA ALA A 18 -13.23 19.83 -11.42
C ALA A 18 -13.28 18.40 -10.86
N LEU A 19 -13.24 17.40 -11.74
CA LEU A 19 -13.16 16.01 -11.32
C LEU A 19 -11.84 15.72 -10.58
N ALA A 20 -10.73 16.29 -11.06
CA ALA A 20 -9.43 16.19 -10.38
C ALA A 20 -9.52 16.70 -8.94
N GLN A 21 -10.14 17.87 -8.72
CA GLN A 21 -10.35 18.44 -7.39
C GLN A 21 -11.19 17.53 -6.50
N HIS A 22 -12.29 16.98 -7.02
CA HIS A 22 -13.16 16.09 -6.24
C HIS A 22 -12.46 14.80 -5.80
N ILE A 23 -11.69 14.17 -6.69
CA ILE A 23 -10.95 12.94 -6.37
C ILE A 23 -9.87 13.21 -5.31
N THR A 24 -9.12 14.31 -5.46
CA THR A 24 -8.13 14.71 -4.47
C THR A 24 -8.77 15.05 -3.13
N ALA A 25 -9.91 15.76 -3.13
CA ALA A 25 -10.62 16.12 -1.91
C ALA A 25 -11.12 14.89 -1.14
N LEU A 26 -11.63 13.86 -1.84
CA LEU A 26 -12.06 12.62 -1.21
C LEU A 26 -10.88 11.90 -0.54
N GLY A 27 -9.76 11.73 -1.27
CA GLY A 27 -8.57 11.08 -0.74
C GLY A 27 -8.00 11.82 0.47
N GLY A 28 -7.85 13.14 0.36
CA GLY A 28 -7.39 14.00 1.45
C GLY A 28 -8.30 13.91 2.67
N HIS A 29 -9.63 14.01 2.49
CA HIS A 29 -10.55 13.92 3.61
C HIS A 29 -10.46 12.57 4.35
N VAL A 30 -10.43 11.44 3.63
CA VAL A 30 -10.39 10.12 4.28
C VAL A 30 -9.09 9.90 5.05
N LEU A 31 -7.96 10.33 4.49
CA LEU A 31 -6.65 10.13 5.11
C LEU A 31 -6.36 11.16 6.20
N GLU A 32 -6.53 12.45 5.91
CA GLU A 32 -6.11 13.55 6.79
C GLU A 32 -7.05 13.80 7.97
N THR A 33 -8.31 13.37 7.88
CA THR A 33 -9.26 13.56 8.99
C THR A 33 -8.94 12.60 10.12
N GLU A 34 -8.64 13.13 11.32
CA GLU A 34 -8.56 12.31 12.52
C GLU A 34 -9.87 11.55 12.75
N SER A 35 -9.78 10.26 13.02
CA SER A 35 -10.94 9.39 13.24
C SER A 35 -10.61 8.23 14.18
N GLU A 36 -11.62 7.41 14.45
CA GLU A 36 -11.54 6.20 15.26
C GLU A 36 -10.64 5.12 14.64
N ILE A 37 -10.26 5.27 13.37
CA ILE A 37 -9.27 4.43 12.70
C ILE A 37 -7.96 5.23 12.64
N PRO A 38 -6.97 4.93 13.50
CA PRO A 38 -5.67 5.61 13.47
C PRO A 38 -4.98 5.50 12.11
N GLN A 39 -4.14 6.47 11.78
CA GLN A 39 -3.51 6.59 10.45
C GLN A 39 -2.80 5.32 9.99
N LYS A 40 -2.03 4.68 10.89
CA LYS A 40 -1.38 3.38 10.65
C LYS A 40 -2.36 2.35 10.05
N TYR A 41 -3.55 2.25 10.61
CA TYR A 41 -4.54 1.26 10.20
C TYR A 41 -5.25 1.64 8.90
N LYS A 42 -5.49 2.94 8.65
CA LYS A 42 -6.01 3.39 7.36
C LYS A 42 -5.08 2.98 6.21
N GLU A 43 -3.78 3.22 6.40
CA GLU A 43 -2.76 2.87 5.40
C GLU A 43 -2.62 1.35 5.24
N LEU A 44 -2.63 0.57 6.33
CA LEU A 44 -2.64 -0.89 6.25
C LEU A 44 -3.85 -1.43 5.47
N ILE A 45 -5.03 -0.87 5.70
CA ILE A 45 -6.26 -1.24 4.98
C ILE A 45 -6.12 -0.92 3.49
N LEU A 46 -5.69 0.30 3.15
CA LEU A 46 -5.51 0.70 1.75
C LEU A 46 -4.42 -0.11 1.04
N MET A 47 -3.33 -0.45 1.73
CA MET A 47 -2.29 -1.35 1.25
C MET A 47 -2.86 -2.73 0.92
N ALA A 48 -3.61 -3.34 1.85
CA ALA A 48 -4.23 -4.64 1.65
C ALA A 48 -5.24 -4.62 0.49
N CYS A 49 -6.06 -3.57 0.37
CA CYS A 49 -6.96 -3.37 -0.75
C CYS A 49 -6.22 -3.21 -2.08
N ALA A 50 -5.10 -2.46 -2.11
CA ALA A 50 -4.29 -2.30 -3.30
C ALA A 50 -3.64 -3.63 -3.73
N ALA A 51 -3.15 -4.42 -2.76
CA ALA A 51 -2.61 -5.76 -3.02
C ALA A 51 -3.69 -6.71 -3.56
N ALA A 52 -4.89 -6.67 -2.98
CA ALA A 52 -6.04 -7.46 -3.40
C ALA A 52 -6.39 -7.24 -4.89
N VAL A 53 -6.29 -6.01 -5.39
CA VAL A 53 -6.53 -5.66 -6.80
C VAL A 53 -5.28 -5.66 -7.68
N ARG A 54 -4.15 -6.19 -7.19
CA ARG A 54 -2.85 -6.26 -7.89
C ARG A 54 -2.30 -4.92 -8.32
N TYR A 55 -2.56 -3.88 -7.53
CA TYR A 55 -2.04 -2.55 -7.75
C TYR A 55 -0.75 -2.32 -6.95
N GLY A 56 0.36 -2.90 -7.42
CA GLY A 56 1.64 -2.87 -6.69
C GLY A 56 2.16 -1.47 -6.35
N ALA A 57 1.92 -0.46 -7.21
CA ALA A 57 2.31 0.92 -6.88
C ALA A 57 1.51 1.48 -5.69
N GLY A 58 0.23 1.12 -5.57
CA GLY A 58 -0.61 1.48 -4.41
C GLY A 58 -0.21 0.70 -3.18
N THR A 59 0.05 -0.61 -3.32
CA THR A 59 0.57 -1.45 -2.23
C THR A 59 1.84 -0.86 -1.65
N ARG A 60 2.79 -0.46 -2.51
CA ARG A 60 4.04 0.17 -2.07
C ARG A 60 3.79 1.50 -1.36
N THR A 61 2.97 2.37 -1.96
CA THR A 61 2.68 3.70 -1.40
C THR A 61 2.08 3.58 0.00
N HIS A 62 0.98 2.84 0.13
CA HIS A 62 0.28 2.71 1.40
C HIS A 62 1.06 1.87 2.42
N GLY A 63 1.85 0.87 1.98
CA GLY A 63 2.72 0.12 2.88
C GLY A 63 3.83 0.99 3.49
N CYS A 64 4.46 1.87 2.69
CA CYS A 64 5.46 2.82 3.18
C CYS A 64 4.85 3.82 4.17
N GLU A 65 3.68 4.37 3.88
CA GLU A 65 2.97 5.28 4.80
C GLU A 65 2.55 4.56 6.08
N ALA A 66 2.07 3.32 6.01
CA ALA A 66 1.76 2.51 7.18
C ALA A 66 3.00 2.36 8.08
N MET A 67 4.16 2.02 7.50
CA MET A 67 5.43 1.91 8.22
C MET A 67 5.87 3.25 8.82
N HIS A 68 5.72 4.35 8.08
CA HIS A 68 5.98 5.70 8.58
C HIS A 68 5.14 6.04 9.82
N HIS A 69 3.89 5.54 9.86
CA HIS A 69 2.99 5.65 10.99
C HIS A 69 3.14 4.52 12.04
N GLY A 70 4.24 3.77 11.99
CA GLY A 70 4.63 2.80 13.02
C GLY A 70 4.10 1.38 12.81
N ALA A 71 3.68 1.01 11.59
CA ALA A 71 3.47 -0.40 11.27
C ALA A 71 4.80 -1.15 11.23
N SER A 72 4.84 -2.29 11.89
CA SER A 72 5.96 -3.23 11.82
C SER A 72 5.92 -4.06 10.53
N ASP A 73 7.07 -4.62 10.14
CA ASP A 73 7.15 -5.59 9.04
C ASP A 73 6.19 -6.77 9.24
N LYS A 74 6.02 -7.21 10.48
CA LYS A 74 5.06 -8.27 10.82
C LYS A 74 3.62 -7.89 10.52
N GLU A 75 3.20 -6.67 10.88
CA GLU A 75 1.85 -6.17 10.56
C GLU A 75 1.62 -6.09 9.04
N ILE A 76 2.65 -5.72 8.28
CA ILE A 76 2.60 -5.68 6.81
C ILE A 76 2.37 -7.07 6.23
N ILE A 77 3.17 -8.05 6.66
CA ILE A 77 3.05 -9.45 6.22
C ILE A 77 1.69 -10.05 6.61
N GLU A 78 1.21 -9.78 7.83
CA GLU A 78 -0.10 -10.25 8.30
C GLU A 78 -1.25 -9.64 7.48
N ALA A 79 -1.19 -8.33 7.16
CA ALA A 79 -2.19 -7.68 6.32
C ALA A 79 -2.21 -8.23 4.87
N LEU A 80 -1.04 -8.50 4.29
CA LEU A 80 -0.94 -9.15 2.98
C LEU A 80 -1.48 -10.59 3.00
N ALA A 81 -1.24 -11.33 4.09
CA ALA A 81 -1.79 -12.66 4.28
C ALA A 81 -3.32 -12.63 4.36
N LEU A 82 -3.90 -11.65 5.06
CA LEU A 82 -5.35 -11.41 5.08
C LEU A 82 -5.90 -11.12 3.69
N ALA A 83 -5.25 -10.26 2.91
CA ALA A 83 -5.66 -9.96 1.53
C ALA A 83 -5.68 -11.22 0.63
N SER A 84 -4.80 -12.18 0.90
CA SER A 84 -4.72 -13.44 0.15
C SER A 84 -5.96 -14.33 0.33
N LEU A 85 -6.66 -14.21 1.47
CA LEU A 85 -7.86 -15.01 1.76
C LEU A 85 -9.01 -14.68 0.81
N THR A 86 -9.11 -13.43 0.35
CA THR A 86 -10.18 -12.98 -0.54
C THR A 86 -9.74 -12.86 -2.00
N SER A 87 -8.44 -12.72 -2.24
CA SER A 87 -7.91 -12.35 -3.56
C SER A 87 -6.85 -13.31 -4.08
N GLY A 88 -6.57 -14.42 -3.38
CA GLY A 88 -5.63 -15.44 -3.77
C GLY A 88 -4.18 -15.13 -3.39
N PHE A 89 -3.34 -16.18 -3.40
CA PHE A 89 -1.96 -16.12 -2.91
C PHE A 89 -1.06 -15.11 -3.66
N THR A 90 -1.37 -14.78 -4.92
CA THR A 90 -0.61 -13.75 -5.64
C THR A 90 -0.77 -12.35 -5.02
N ALA A 91 -1.82 -12.08 -4.23
CA ALA A 91 -1.97 -10.82 -3.49
C ALA A 91 -0.87 -10.67 -2.44
N PHE A 92 -0.52 -11.80 -1.82
CA PHE A 92 0.53 -11.89 -0.83
C PHE A 92 1.90 -11.79 -1.48
N ALA A 93 2.20 -12.67 -2.45
CA ALA A 93 3.52 -12.71 -3.09
C ALA A 93 3.86 -11.39 -3.80
N ASP A 94 2.99 -10.87 -4.65
CA ASP A 94 3.24 -9.61 -5.38
C ASP A 94 3.28 -8.40 -4.43
N GLY A 95 2.55 -8.48 -3.31
CA GLY A 95 2.56 -7.44 -2.28
C GLY A 95 3.87 -7.36 -1.51
N ILE A 96 4.49 -8.52 -1.20
CA ILE A 96 5.82 -8.58 -0.60
C ILE A 96 6.85 -8.01 -1.58
N GLU A 97 6.81 -8.43 -2.84
CA GLU A 97 7.72 -7.91 -3.88
C GLU A 97 7.61 -6.39 -4.04
N ALA A 98 6.41 -5.82 -3.87
CA ALA A 98 6.20 -4.38 -3.94
C ALA A 98 6.87 -3.60 -2.78
N LEU A 99 7.16 -4.26 -1.65
CA LEU A 99 7.72 -3.68 -0.42
C LEU A 99 9.08 -4.28 -0.04
N GLY A 100 9.66 -5.15 -0.88
CA GLY A 100 10.82 -5.98 -0.51
C GLY A 100 12.06 -5.19 -0.09
N ASP A 101 12.24 -3.96 -0.60
CA ASP A 101 13.35 -3.08 -0.22
C ASP A 101 13.09 -2.25 1.05
N GLN A 102 11.87 -2.30 1.59
CA GLN A 102 11.45 -1.58 2.78
C GLN A 102 11.31 -2.49 4.01
N ILE A 103 11.08 -3.78 3.79
CA ILE A 103 10.96 -4.77 4.87
C ILE A 103 12.35 -5.06 5.43
N THR A 104 12.52 -4.90 6.74
CA THR A 104 13.78 -5.17 7.43
C THR A 104 13.98 -6.68 7.53
N ILE A 105 14.89 -7.19 6.72
CA ILE A 105 15.38 -8.56 6.84
C ILE A 105 16.59 -8.51 7.78
N ASP A 106 16.35 -8.48 9.09
CA ASP A 106 17.43 -8.81 10.03
C ASP A 106 17.71 -10.32 9.88
N ASP A 107 18.81 -10.63 9.18
CA ASP A 107 19.51 -11.92 9.08
C ASP A 107 18.66 -13.21 9.12
N ILE A 108 17.70 -13.37 8.20
CA ILE A 108 17.10 -14.69 7.90
C ILE A 108 18.19 -15.71 7.49
N ALA A 109 19.37 -15.24 7.07
CA ALA A 109 20.51 -16.08 6.70
C ALA A 109 21.30 -16.65 7.89
N ALA A 110 21.14 -16.15 9.13
CA ALA A 110 21.90 -16.65 10.28
C ALA A 110 21.31 -17.94 10.89
N ASP A 111 19.98 -18.10 10.88
CA ASP A 111 19.28 -19.26 11.47
C ASP A 111 19.09 -20.43 10.50
N ALA A 112 19.26 -20.23 9.19
CA ALA A 112 19.20 -21.32 8.21
C ALA A 112 20.49 -22.17 8.15
N ALA A 113 21.53 -21.79 8.89
CA ALA A 113 22.84 -22.43 8.93
C ALA A 113 23.21 -23.08 10.28
N SER A 114 22.27 -23.16 11.24
CA SER A 114 22.43 -23.86 12.53
C SER A 114 21.54 -25.08 12.64
#